data_AF-A0A846I302-F1
#
_entry.id   AF-A0A846I302-F1
#
_cell.length_a   1.000
_cell.length_b   1.000
_cell.length_c   1.000
_cell.angle_alpha   90.00
_cell.angle_beta   90.00
_cell.angle_gamma   90.00
#
_symmetry.space_group_name_H-M   'P 1'
#
loop_
_entity.id
_entity.type
_entity.pdbx_description
1 polymer ?
#
loop_
_entity_poly.entity_id
_entity_poly.type
_entity_poly.pdbx_seq_one_letter_code
_entity_poly.pdbx_strand_id
1 'polypeptide(L)'
;MITEEKTSKKNYLGDIVVKVIENYLKEYPGFNLDSYVFKSRKGNNHPITRQQAYRILNNAAEIVGIIERDDKKGTIIAGEIRTHTCRKTFGYHAYQNGTSLELLMDIFNHSSKSQTLRYIGIKEDQKKEVYLQSNLG
;
A
#
# COMPACT_ATOMS: atom_id res chain seq x y z
N MET A 1 9.49 3.61 -14.65
CA MET A 1 10.15 4.39 -13.58
C MET A 1 9.26 5.59 -13.26
N ILE A 2 9.10 5.93 -11.99
CA ILE A 2 8.34 7.10 -11.51
C ILE A 2 9.31 8.02 -10.77
N THR A 3 9.21 9.33 -10.97
CA THR A 3 9.98 10.32 -10.22
C THR A 3 9.06 11.05 -9.25
N GLU A 4 9.42 11.09 -7.96
CA GLU A 4 8.72 11.89 -6.96
C GLU A 4 8.98 13.38 -7.15
N GLU A 5 7.93 14.20 -7.11
CA GLU A 5 8.05 15.65 -7.31
C GLU A 5 8.87 16.33 -6.20
N LYS A 6 8.56 16.03 -4.93
CA LYS A 6 9.19 16.72 -3.79
C LYS A 6 10.67 16.37 -3.61
N THR A 7 11.03 15.11 -3.85
CA THR A 7 12.35 14.56 -3.50
C THR A 7 13.21 14.28 -4.73
N SER A 8 12.65 14.36 -5.94
CA SER A 8 13.26 13.87 -7.17
C SER A 8 13.67 12.38 -7.12
N LYS A 9 13.20 11.64 -6.09
CA LYS A 9 13.54 10.23 -5.90
C LYS A 9 12.91 9.40 -7.02
N LYS A 10 13.73 8.55 -7.63
CA LYS A 10 13.29 7.60 -8.66
C LYS A 10 12.83 6.31 -7.98
N ASN A 11 11.60 5.91 -8.28
CA ASN A 11 11.03 4.64 -7.87
C ASN A 11 10.82 3.76 -9.09
N TYR A 12 11.15 2.48 -8.95
CA TYR A 12 10.98 1.50 -10.02
C TYR A 12 9.65 0.76 -9.84
N LEU A 13 9.05 0.38 -10.97
CA LEU A 13 7.85 -0.45 -10.99
C LEU A 13 8.26 -1.84 -11.41
N GLY A 14 7.76 -2.86 -10.71
CA GLY A 14 7.93 -4.25 -11.14
C GLY A 14 7.12 -4.56 -12.39
N ASP A 15 7.54 -5.57 -13.15
CA ASP A 15 6.94 -5.93 -14.43
C ASP A 15 5.44 -6.23 -14.35
N ILE A 16 5.00 -6.82 -13.24
CA ILE A 16 3.58 -7.09 -13.00
C ILE A 16 2.77 -5.79 -12.97
N VAL A 17 3.27 -4.78 -12.26
CA VAL A 17 2.59 -3.48 -12.15
C VAL A 17 2.58 -2.78 -13.50
N VAL A 18 3.69 -2.84 -14.25
CA VAL A 18 3.77 -2.28 -15.60
C VAL A 18 2.73 -2.91 -16.51
N LYS A 19 2.65 -4.25 -16.56
CA LYS A 19 1.67 -4.99 -17.37
C LYS A 19 0.23 -4.65 -17.01
N VAL A 20 -0.08 -4.52 -15.71
CA VAL A 20 -1.43 -4.15 -15.26
C VAL A 20 -1.80 -2.74 -15.72
N ILE A 21 -0.87 -1.78 -15.61
CA ILE A 21 -1.09 -0.41 -16.08
C ILE A 21 -1.26 -0.40 -17.61
N GLU A 22 -0.43 -1.12 -18.36
CA GLU A 22 -0.55 -1.21 -19.81
C GLU A 22 -1.89 -1.77 -20.26
N ASN A 23 -2.38 -2.83 -19.61
CA ASN A 23 -3.70 -3.39 -19.91
C ASN A 23 -4.82 -2.41 -19.59
N TYR A 24 -4.74 -1.73 -18.44
CA TYR A 24 -5.68 -0.67 -18.08
C TYR A 24 -5.71 0.44 -19.13
N LEU A 25 -4.56 0.91 -19.61
CA LEU A 25 -4.50 1.96 -20.63
C LEU A 25 -5.06 1.50 -21.99
N LYS A 26 -4.97 0.21 -22.33
CA LYS A 26 -5.56 -0.36 -23.55
C LYS A 26 -7.09 -0.43 -23.48
N GLU A 27 -7.64 -0.76 -22.32
CA GLU A 27 -9.09 -0.85 -22.11
C GLU A 27 -9.79 0.52 -22.12
N TYR A 28 -9.05 1.58 -21.79
CA TYR A 28 -9.57 2.93 -21.70
C TYR A 28 -8.83 3.87 -22.68
N PRO A 29 -9.19 3.88 -23.98
CA PRO A 29 -8.51 4.73 -24.96
C PRO A 29 -8.67 6.22 -24.65
N GLY A 30 -7.71 7.04 -25.08
CA GLY A 30 -7.71 8.50 -24.87
C GLY A 30 -6.82 9.00 -23.73
N PHE A 31 -5.77 8.26 -23.38
CA PHE A 31 -4.66 8.81 -22.59
C PHE A 31 -3.61 9.43 -23.51
N ASN A 32 -3.10 10.58 -23.10
CA ASN A 32 -1.89 11.20 -23.64
C ASN A 32 -0.82 11.27 -22.54
N LEU A 33 0.39 11.76 -22.87
CA LEU A 33 1.50 11.84 -21.92
C LEU A 33 1.23 12.78 -20.73
N ASP A 34 0.34 13.76 -20.90
CA ASP A 34 -0.08 14.70 -19.85
C ASP A 34 -1.29 14.21 -19.06
N SER A 35 -1.78 13.01 -19.34
CA SER A 35 -2.93 12.44 -18.66
C SER A 35 -2.53 11.85 -17.31
N TYR A 36 -3.30 12.13 -16.27
CA TYR A 36 -3.18 11.36 -15.04
C TYR A 36 -3.57 9.91 -15.30
N VAL A 37 -2.78 8.95 -14.83
CA VAL A 37 -3.07 7.51 -14.97
C VAL A 37 -4.39 7.17 -14.27
N PHE A 38 -4.63 7.71 -13.08
CA PHE A 38 -5.87 7.51 -12.32
C PHE A 38 -6.72 8.78 -12.35
N LYS A 39 -7.58 8.89 -13.37
CA LYS A 39 -8.46 10.04 -13.58
C LYS A 39 -9.69 9.99 -12.66
N SER A 40 -10.04 11.14 -12.11
CA SER A 40 -11.34 11.38 -11.48
C SER A 40 -12.44 11.34 -12.54
N ARG A 41 -13.63 10.89 -12.15
CA ARG A 41 -14.85 10.99 -12.97
C ARG A 41 -15.41 12.41 -13.03
N LYS A 42 -14.94 13.31 -12.16
CA LYS A 42 -15.35 14.71 -12.08
C LYS A 42 -14.28 15.61 -12.71
N GLY A 43 -14.72 16.50 -13.60
CA GLY A 43 -13.88 17.44 -14.32
C GLY A 43 -13.07 16.80 -15.46
N ASN A 44 -12.17 17.57 -16.07
CA ASN A 44 -11.36 17.13 -17.21
C ASN A 44 -9.92 16.87 -16.77
N ASN A 45 -9.43 15.64 -16.94
CA ASN A 45 -8.06 15.21 -16.59
C ASN A 45 -7.61 15.64 -15.17
N HIS A 46 -8.43 15.39 -14.15
CA HIS A 46 -8.02 15.58 -12.75
C HIS A 46 -7.63 14.24 -12.12
N PRO A 47 -6.66 14.20 -11.19
CA PRO A 47 -6.33 12.99 -10.47
C PRO A 47 -7.44 12.63 -9.48
N ILE A 48 -7.55 11.35 -9.14
CA ILE A 48 -8.37 10.95 -7.98
C ILE A 48 -7.83 11.58 -6.69
N THR A 49 -8.74 11.90 -5.77
CA THR A 49 -8.34 12.36 -4.44
C THR A 49 -7.86 11.19 -3.57
N ARG A 50 -7.15 11.49 -2.49
CA ARG A 50 -6.74 10.47 -1.50
C ARG A 50 -7.96 9.76 -0.90
N GLN A 51 -9.04 10.48 -0.64
CA GLN A 51 -10.29 9.91 -0.14
C GLN A 51 -10.90 8.94 -1.15
N GLN A 52 -10.85 9.28 -2.45
CA GLN A 52 -11.34 8.40 -3.49
C GLN A 52 -10.49 7.13 -3.61
N ALA A 53 -9.16 7.25 -3.53
CA ALA A 53 -8.27 6.10 -3.50
C ALA A 53 -8.57 5.18 -2.30
N TYR A 54 -8.74 5.76 -1.10
CA TYR A 54 -9.15 5.01 0.10
C TYR A 54 -10.47 4.27 -0.10
N ARG A 55 -11.49 4.92 -0.68
CA ARG A 55 -12.78 4.28 -0.97
C ARG A 55 -12.64 3.13 -1.96
N ILE A 56 -11.90 3.31 -3.05
CA ILE A 56 -11.67 2.26 -4.05
C ILE A 56 -11.01 1.04 -3.40
N LEU A 57 -9.95 1.25 -2.61
CA LEU A 57 -9.23 0.17 -1.94
C LEU A 57 -10.10 -0.59 -0.92
N ASN A 58 -10.84 0.13 -0.07
CA ASN A 58 -11.67 -0.53 0.94
C ASN A 58 -12.88 -1.25 0.32
N ASN A 59 -13.46 -0.72 -0.75
CA ASN A 59 -14.52 -1.41 -1.48
C ASN A 59 -13.99 -2.69 -2.15
N ALA A 60 -12.80 -2.64 -2.74
CA ALA A 60 -12.17 -3.84 -3.30
C ALA A 60 -11.89 -4.88 -2.20
N ALA A 61 -11.39 -4.44 -1.04
CA ALA A 61 -11.12 -5.29 0.12
C ALA A 61 -12.39 -5.92 0.73
N GLU A 62 -13.51 -5.20 0.73
CA GLU A 62 -14.83 -5.70 1.12
C GLU A 62 -15.33 -6.80 0.18
N ILE A 63 -15.21 -6.60 -1.14
CA ILE A 63 -15.61 -7.59 -2.15
C ILE A 63 -14.85 -8.92 -1.98
N VAL A 64 -13.59 -8.86 -1.57
CA VAL A 64 -12.75 -10.06 -1.33
C VAL A 64 -12.83 -10.57 0.12
N GLY A 65 -13.70 -10.00 0.96
CA GLY A 65 -13.94 -10.47 2.33
C GLY A 65 -12.87 -10.11 3.36
N ILE A 66 -12.01 -9.13 3.08
CA ILE A 66 -10.99 -8.64 4.02
C ILE A 66 -11.57 -7.59 5.00
N ILE A 67 -12.67 -6.95 4.61
CA ILE A 67 -13.33 -5.89 5.36
C ILE A 67 -14.83 -6.20 5.45
N GLU A 68 -15.41 -5.87 6.60
CA GLU A 68 -16.85 -5.94 6.83
C GLU A 68 -17.39 -4.54 7.17
N ARG A 69 -18.53 -4.18 6.59
CA ARG A 69 -19.26 -2.95 6.89
C ARG A 69 -20.56 -3.27 7.61
N ASP A 70 -20.97 -2.35 8.47
CA ASP A 70 -22.32 -2.33 9.02
C ASP A 70 -23.33 -1.97 7.91
N ASP A 71 -24.27 -2.86 7.61
CA ASP A 71 -25.28 -2.67 6.56
C ASP A 71 -26.14 -1.41 6.73
N LYS A 72 -26.34 -0.95 7.97
CA LYS A 72 -27.22 0.18 8.28
C LYS A 72 -26.47 1.51 8.26
N LYS A 73 -25.20 1.52 8.67
CA LYS A 73 -24.38 2.74 8.84
C LYS A 73 -23.35 2.92 7.73
N GLY A 74 -23.03 1.86 6.97
CA GLY A 74 -21.98 1.86 5.95
C GLY A 74 -20.55 2.02 6.51
N THR A 75 -20.40 1.99 7.83
CA THR A 75 -19.12 2.12 8.53
C THR A 75 -18.41 0.78 8.56
N ILE A 76 -17.09 0.80 8.41
CA ILE A 76 -16.25 -0.39 8.55
C ILE A 76 -16.27 -0.84 10.01
N ILE A 77 -16.60 -2.11 10.25
CA ILE A 77 -16.66 -2.72 11.60
C ILE A 77 -15.56 -3.74 11.85
N ALA A 78 -15.02 -4.34 10.78
CA ALA A 78 -13.88 -5.26 10.87
C ALA A 78 -12.98 -5.10 9.64
N GLY A 79 -11.66 -5.24 9.85
CA GLY A 79 -10.65 -4.96 8.83
C GLY A 79 -10.53 -3.46 8.50
N GLU A 80 -9.48 -3.06 7.77
CA GLU A 80 -9.39 -1.74 7.12
C GLU A 80 -8.11 -1.65 6.24
N ILE A 81 -8.22 -1.09 5.03
CA ILE A 81 -7.06 -0.66 4.24
C ILE A 81 -6.85 0.84 4.44
N ARG A 82 -5.88 1.21 5.29
CA ARG A 82 -5.45 2.60 5.49
C ARG A 82 -4.38 3.00 4.48
N THR A 83 -4.05 4.30 4.49
CA THR A 83 -3.04 4.93 3.62
C THR A 83 -1.69 4.23 3.61
N HIS A 84 -1.29 3.61 4.73
CA HIS A 84 0.00 2.93 4.86
C HIS A 84 -0.10 1.40 4.81
N THR A 85 -1.30 0.81 4.79
CA THR A 85 -1.46 -0.65 4.90
C THR A 85 -0.68 -1.37 3.81
N CYS A 86 -0.91 -1.05 2.53
CA CYS A 86 -0.21 -1.69 1.42
C CYS A 86 1.32 -1.52 1.50
N ARG A 87 1.81 -0.34 1.94
CA ARG A 87 3.25 -0.06 2.06
C ARG A 87 3.88 -0.87 3.20
N LYS A 88 3.19 -1.02 4.33
CA LYS A 88 3.61 -1.88 5.44
C LYS A 88 3.64 -3.34 5.02
N THR A 89 2.58 -3.81 4.36
CA THR A 89 2.48 -5.19 3.84
C THR A 89 3.62 -5.50 2.87
N PHE A 90 3.92 -4.59 1.94
CA PHE A 90 5.10 -4.71 1.06
C PHE A 90 6.40 -4.86 1.88
N GLY A 91 6.62 -3.98 2.86
CA GLY A 91 7.84 -4.03 3.68
C GLY A 91 7.95 -5.28 4.52
N TYR A 92 6.84 -5.76 5.07
CA TYR A 92 6.77 -7.01 5.82
C TYR A 92 7.19 -8.19 4.95
N HIS A 93 6.56 -8.37 3.79
CA HIS A 93 6.90 -9.48 2.89
C HIS A 93 8.31 -9.36 2.31
N ALA A 94 8.76 -8.16 1.96
CA ALA A 94 10.13 -7.95 1.51
C ALA A 94 11.16 -8.36 2.58
N TYR A 95 10.91 -7.99 3.85
CA TYR A 95 11.76 -8.41 4.97
C TYR A 95 11.75 -9.92 5.17
N GLN A 96 10.57 -10.56 5.18
CA GLN A 96 10.42 -12.01 5.29
C GLN A 96 11.10 -12.76 4.14
N ASN A 97 11.12 -12.17 2.93
CA ASN A 97 11.80 -12.71 1.76
C ASN A 97 13.31 -12.41 1.71
N GLY A 98 13.90 -11.91 2.81
CA GLY A 98 15.35 -11.72 2.94
C GLY A 98 15.88 -10.36 2.48
N THR A 99 15.02 -9.38 2.20
CA THR A 99 15.47 -8.01 1.90
C THR A 99 16.14 -7.40 3.13
N SER A 100 17.32 -6.79 2.95
CA SER A 100 18.03 -6.16 4.07
C SER A 100 17.24 -5.00 4.66
N LEU A 101 17.36 -4.83 5.98
CA LEU A 101 16.65 -3.79 6.70
C LEU A 101 17.12 -2.38 6.29
N GLU A 102 18.40 -2.24 5.95
CA GLU A 102 19.02 -1.02 5.44
C GLU A 102 18.40 -0.60 4.10
N LEU A 103 18.15 -1.55 3.20
CA LEU A 103 17.48 -1.26 1.94
C LEU A 103 16.02 -0.86 2.16
N LEU A 104 15.31 -1.53 3.07
CA LEU A 104 13.95 -1.14 3.45
C LEU A 104 13.91 0.24 4.11
N MET A 105 14.91 0.60 4.92
CA MET A 105 15.04 1.95 5.49
C MET A 105 15.18 3.00 4.39
N ASP A 106 16.02 2.75 3.38
CA ASP A 106 16.17 3.65 2.25
C ASP A 106 14.85 3.77 1.46
N ILE A 107 14.22 2.65 1.10
CA ILE A 107 12.92 2.65 0.39
C ILE A 107 11.85 3.42 1.19
N PHE A 108 11.86 3.29 2.51
CA PHE A 108 10.91 3.96 3.39
C PHE A 108 11.27 5.38 3.80
N ASN A 109 12.47 5.85 3.48
CA ASN A 109 13.05 7.10 3.99
C ASN A 109 12.99 7.17 5.53
N HIS A 110 13.30 6.05 6.19
CA HIS A 110 13.34 5.96 7.65
C HIS A 110 14.76 6.16 8.17
N SER A 111 14.90 6.93 9.25
CA SER A 111 16.21 7.27 9.82
C SER A 111 16.76 6.20 10.77
N SER A 112 15.97 5.17 11.10
CA SER A 112 16.42 4.11 12.01
C SER A 112 15.80 2.74 11.72
N LYS A 113 16.56 1.69 12.07
CA LYS A 113 16.11 0.29 12.02
C LYS A 113 14.84 0.07 12.85
N SER A 114 14.80 0.65 14.05
CA SER A 114 13.65 0.55 14.97
C SER A 114 12.37 1.13 14.35
N GLN A 115 12.48 2.26 13.64
CA GLN A 115 11.36 2.86 12.92
C GLN A 115 10.83 1.91 11.85
N THR A 116 11.71 1.32 11.03
CA THR A 116 11.30 0.35 9.99
C THR A 116 10.67 -0.89 10.59
N LEU A 117 11.31 -1.56 11.56
CA LEU A 117 10.79 -2.79 12.20
C LEU A 117 9.41 -2.57 12.84
N ARG A 118 9.20 -1.42 13.49
CA ARG A 118 7.88 -1.05 14.01
C ARG A 118 6.88 -0.78 12.89
N TYR A 119 7.31 -0.07 11.84
CA TYR A 119 6.44 0.26 10.72
C TYR A 119 5.88 -0.98 10.03
N ILE A 120 6.73 -1.99 9.79
CA ILE A 120 6.35 -3.24 9.10
C ILE A 120 5.78 -4.32 10.03
N GLY A 121 5.65 -4.06 11.34
CA GLY A 121 4.99 -4.99 12.28
C GLY A 121 5.90 -6.08 12.89
N ILE A 122 7.14 -6.26 12.43
CA ILE A 122 8.06 -7.30 12.94
C ILE A 122 8.29 -7.20 14.45
N LYS A 123 8.37 -5.99 14.99
CA LYS A 123 8.57 -5.79 16.44
C LYS A 123 7.40 -6.31 17.28
N GLU A 124 6.18 -6.27 16.74
CA GLU A 124 4.99 -6.78 17.43
C GLU A 124 4.92 -8.30 17.34
N ASP A 125 5.25 -8.86 16.17
CA ASP A 125 5.33 -10.31 15.96
C ASP A 125 6.39 -10.97 16.86
N GLN A 126 7.59 -10.41 16.93
CA GLN A 126 8.67 -10.92 17.80
C GLN A 126 8.27 -10.90 19.28
N LYS A 127 7.58 -9.85 19.73
CA LYS A 127 7.07 -9.79 21.11
C LYS A 127 6.03 -10.88 21.35
N LYS A 128 5.09 -11.05 20.42
CA LYS A 128 4.06 -12.10 20.50
C LYS A 128 4.69 -13.48 20.59
N GLU A 129 5.72 -13.76 19.78
CA GLU A 129 6.46 -15.02 19.82
C GLU A 129 7.11 -15.28 21.18
N VAL A 130 7.79 -14.28 21.75
CA VAL A 130 8.39 -14.40 23.10
C VAL A 130 7.33 -14.70 24.16
N TYR A 131 6.17 -14.03 24.14
CA TYR A 131 5.09 -14.32 25.08
C TYR A 131 4.51 -15.73 24.92
N LEU A 132 4.37 -16.22 23.69
CA LEU A 132 3.85 -17.56 23.41
C LEU A 132 4.85 -18.69 23.75
N GLN A 133 6.15 -18.43 23.60
CA GLN A 133 7.22 -19.38 23.95
C GLN A 133 7.52 -19.40 25.45
N SER A 134 7.25 -18.29 26.15
CA SER A 134 7.38 -18.17 27.61
C SER A 134 6.22 -18.87 28.33
N ASN A 135 6.01 -20.17 28.07
CA ASN A 135 5.16 -21.02 28.91
C ASN A 135 5.91 -21.39 30.20
N LEU A 136 6.17 -20.39 31.04
CA LEU A 136 6.57 -20.60 32.43
C LEU A 136 5.28 -20.86 33.23
N GLY A 137 4.85 -22.12 33.22
CA GLY A 137 3.79 -22.68 34.05
C GLY A 137 4.26 -23.99 34.66
#